data_AF-A0A6V7LRH4-F1
#
_entry.id   AF-A0A6V7LRH4-F1
#
_cell.length_a   1.000
_cell.length_b   1.000
_cell.length_c   1.000
_cell.angle_alpha   90.00
_cell.angle_beta   90.00
_cell.angle_gamma   90.00
#
_symmetry.space_group_name_H-M   'P 1'
#
loop_
_entity.id
_entity.type
_entity.pdbx_description
1 polymer ?
#
loop_
_entity_poly.entity_id
_entity_poly.type
_entity_poly.pdbx_seq_one_letter_code
_entity_poly.pdbx_strand_id
1 'polypeptide(L)' 'MSGKTVIITGCTSGIGKETARDLAKRGARLIMACRNVDAANKLK' A
#
# COMPACT_ATOMS: atom_id res chain seq x y z
N MET A 1 6.96 0.21 -11.53
CA MET A 1 5.93 1.21 -11.13
C MET A 1 6.50 2.61 -10.90
N SER A 2 7.80 2.82 -11.15
CA SER A 2 8.42 4.15 -11.04
C SER A 2 7.60 5.24 -11.75
N GLY A 3 7.33 6.33 -11.03
CA GLY A 3 6.56 7.48 -11.52
C GLY A 3 5.03 7.31 -11.52
N LYS A 4 4.50 6.13 -11.17
CA LYS A 4 3.04 5.91 -11.07
C LYS A 4 2.54 6.08 -9.64
N THR A 5 1.36 6.67 -9.51
CA THR A 5 0.62 6.74 -8.24
C THR A 5 -0.47 5.68 -8.23
N VAL A 6 -0.57 4.91 -7.14
CA VAL A 6 -1.60 3.89 -6.97
C VAL A 6 -2.33 4.11 -5.65
N ILE A 7 -3.67 4.16 -5.70
CA ILE A 7 -4.52 4.15 -4.51
C ILE A 7 -4.92 2.71 -4.23
N ILE A 8 -4.73 2.25 -2.99
CA ILE A 8 -5.10 0.89 -2.56
C ILE A 8 -6.02 0.96 -1.35
N THR A 9 -7.18 0.33 -1.48
CA THR A 9 -8.11 0.08 -0.38
C THR A 9 -7.88 -1.30 0.23
N GLY A 10 -8.12 -1.47 1.54
CA GLY A 10 -7.95 -2.78 2.18
C GLY A 10 -6.49 -3.27 2.26
N CYS A 11 -5.54 -2.34 2.34
CA CYS A 11 -4.10 -2.62 2.35
C CYS A 11 -3.54 -3.12 3.71
N THR A 12 -4.38 -3.27 4.75
CA THR A 12 -3.91 -3.59 6.11
C THR A 12 -3.66 -5.09 6.36
N SER A 13 -4.16 -5.98 5.50
CA SER A 13 -4.03 -7.43 5.64
C SER A 13 -4.22 -8.17 4.32
N GLY A 14 -3.89 -9.47 4.30
CA GLY A 14 -4.13 -10.36 3.16
C GLY A 14 -3.49 -9.87 1.87
N ILE A 15 -4.21 -10.03 0.76
CA ILE A 15 -3.72 -9.70 -0.60
C ILE A 15 -3.40 -8.21 -0.70
N GLY A 16 -4.26 -7.32 -0.19
CA GLY A 16 -4.05 -5.88 -0.29
C GLY A 16 -2.73 -5.41 0.36
N LYS A 17 -2.32 -6.08 1.45
CA LYS A 17 -1.02 -5.84 2.10
C LYS A 17 0.15 -6.24 1.22
N GLU A 18 0.13 -7.45 0.67
CA GLU A 18 1.22 -7.95 -0.17
C GLU A 18 1.30 -7.19 -1.50
N THR A 19 0.16 -6.82 -2.08
CA THR A 19 0.10 -5.95 -3.26
C THR A 19 0.70 -4.57 -2.99
N ALA A 20 0.37 -3.94 -1.85
CA ALA A 20 0.99 -2.68 -1.47
C ALA A 20 2.52 -2.82 -1.31
N ARG A 21 2.99 -3.90 -0.69
CA ARG A 21 4.43 -4.17 -0.55
C ARG A 21 5.14 -4.34 -1.89
N ASP A 22 4.60 -5.15 -2.78
CA ASP A 22 5.20 -5.39 -4.09
C ASP A 22 5.21 -4.12 -4.96
N LEU A 23 4.11 -3.36 -4.98
CA LEU A 23 4.05 -2.11 -5.74
C LEU A 23 5.02 -1.05 -5.19
N ALA A 24 5.18 -0.95 -3.86
CA ALA A 24 6.15 -0.07 -3.24
C ALA A 24 7.59 -0.46 -3.63
N LYS A 25 7.94 -1.75 -3.55
CA LYS A 25 9.25 -2.27 -3.98
C LYS A 25 9.55 -1.97 -5.45
N ARG A 26 8.52 -1.93 -6.30
CA ARG A 26 8.62 -1.57 -7.73
C ARG A 26 8.65 -0.05 -7.98
N GLY A 27 8.74 0.78 -6.94
CA GLY A 27 8.87 2.23 -7.01
C GLY A 27 7.56 3.00 -7.21
N ALA A 28 6.40 2.41 -6.88
CA ALA A 28 5.13 3.14 -6.92
C ALA A 28 5.05 4.18 -5.79
N ARG A 29 4.42 5.32 -6.06
CA ARG A 29 3.88 6.17 -4.99
C ARG A 29 2.53 5.61 -4.56
N LEU A 30 2.45 5.07 -3.35
CA LEU A 30 1.22 4.48 -2.85
C LEU A 30 0.42 5.46 -1.98
N ILE A 31 -0.89 5.46 -2.18
CA ILE A 31 -1.86 6.12 -1.30
C ILE A 31 -2.72 5.01 -0.69
N MET A 32 -2.58 4.81 0.62
CA MET A 32 -3.28 3.78 1.36
C MET A 32 -4.60 4.33 1.93
N ALA A 33 -5.73 3.91 1.37
CA ALA A 33 -7.05 4.29 1.82
C ALA A 33 -7.63 3.18 2.72
N CYS A 34 -7.57 3.36 4.04
CA CYS A 34 -8.01 2.36 4.99
C CYS A 34 -8.57 2.99 6.27
N ARG A 35 -9.34 2.20 7.02
CA ARG A 35 -9.98 2.63 8.28
C ARG A 35 -9.00 2.72 9.45
N ASN A 36 -7.96 1.88 9.45
CA ASN A 36 -6.98 1.79 10.52
C ASN A 36 -5.62 2.25 10.01
N VAL A 37 -5.32 3.53 10.26
CA VAL A 37 -4.07 4.19 9.86
C VAL A 37 -2.85 3.62 10.60
N ASP A 38 -3.00 3.17 11.85
CA ASP A 38 -1.89 2.58 12.61
C ASP A 38 -1.44 1.25 11.99
N ALA A 39 -2.39 0.42 11.59
CA ALA A 39 -2.11 -0.82 10.88
C ALA A 39 -1.42 -0.54 9.53
N ALA A 40 -1.80 0.52 8.83
CA ALA A 40 -1.16 0.94 7.59
C ALA A 40 0.26 1.51 7.81
N ASN A 41 0.49 2.28 8.87
CA ASN A 41 1.80 2.84 9.18
C ASN A 41 2.84 1.77 9.55
N LYS A 42 2.41 0.63 10.11
CA LYS A 42 3.27 -0.54 10.36
C LYS A 42 3.75 -1.23 9.08
N LEU A 43 3.20 -0.90 7.91
CA LEU A 43 3.58 -1.48 6.63
C LEU A 43 4.72 -0.72 5.92
N LYS A 44 5.13 0.43 6.48
CA LYS A 44 6.30 1.18 5.99
C LYS A 44 7.57 0.31 5.97
#